data_AF-A0A7Y8LQQ9-F1
#
_entry.id   AF-A0A7Y8LQQ9-F1
#
_cell.length_a   1.000
_cell.length_b   1.000
_cell.length_c   1.000
_cell.angle_alpha   90.00
_cell.angle_beta   90.00
_cell.angle_gamma   90.00
#
_symmetry.space_group_name_H-M   'P 1'
#
loop_
_entity.id
_entity.type
_entity.pdbx_description
1 polymer ?
#
loop_
_entity_poly.entity_id
_entity_poly.type
_entity_poly.pdbx_seq_one_letter_code
_entity_poly.pdbx_strand_id
1 'polypeptide(L)'
;MQLKVFQNFLKGLKEPKELGSKGEDIAAIYLKKKGYQIIARNYKTSSGEIDIVALDRETVVFIEVKTRADHSFGYPYEAVHYRKRQKLKNLALLYMKKIGREVPVRFDVLSIMQNQKGKFEIEHIPDAFEV
;
A
#
# COMPACT_ATOMS: atom_id res chain seq x y z
N MET A 1 -16.50 29.35 16.56
CA MET A 1 -15.03 29.18 16.32
C MET A 1 -14.63 27.71 16.08
N GLN A 2 -15.28 26.71 16.69
CA GLN A 2 -14.94 25.28 16.54
C GLN A 2 -15.24 24.65 15.17
N LEU A 3 -16.27 25.10 14.42
CA LEU A 3 -16.59 24.53 13.09
C LEU A 3 -15.54 24.86 12.01
N LYS A 4 -14.93 26.06 12.04
CA LYS A 4 -13.90 26.47 11.06
C LYS A 4 -12.57 25.74 11.26
N VAL A 5 -12.23 25.37 12.50
CA VAL A 5 -11.03 24.57 12.80
C VAL A 5 -11.19 23.15 12.25
N PHE A 6 -12.37 22.55 12.37
CA PHE A 6 -12.65 21.22 11.82
C PHE A 6 -12.68 21.24 10.27
N GLN A 7 -13.24 22.28 9.66
CA GLN A 7 -13.17 22.46 8.20
C GLN A 7 -11.75 22.74 7.70
N ASN A 8 -10.89 23.39 8.48
CA ASN A 8 -9.48 23.57 8.14
C ASN A 8 -8.66 22.28 8.32
N PHE A 9 -9.02 21.41 9.28
CA PHE A 9 -8.41 20.09 9.43
C PHE A 9 -8.75 19.16 8.26
N LEU A 10 -10.00 19.21 7.76
CA LEU A 10 -10.43 18.51 6.53
C LEU A 10 -9.81 19.10 5.26
N LYS A 11 -9.45 20.39 5.25
CA LYS A 11 -8.68 21.00 4.15
C LYS A 11 -7.21 20.57 4.13
N GLY A 12 -6.65 20.16 5.27
CA GLY A 12 -5.25 19.74 5.40
C GLY A 12 -4.94 18.30 4.92
N LEU A 13 -5.94 17.54 4.45
CA LEU A 13 -5.74 16.21 3.85
C LEU A 13 -6.00 16.21 2.33
N LYS A 14 -6.07 17.40 1.72
CA LYS A 14 -6.41 17.57 0.30
C LYS A 14 -5.25 17.31 -0.66
N GLU A 15 -4.01 17.25 -0.20
CA GLU A 15 -2.89 16.93 -1.08
C GLU A 15 -2.77 15.41 -1.24
N PRO A 16 -2.92 14.87 -2.47
CA PRO A 16 -2.87 13.43 -2.72
C PRO A 16 -1.62 12.74 -2.15
N LYS A 17 -0.52 13.49 -2.08
CA LYS A 17 0.78 13.02 -1.57
C LYS A 17 0.80 12.82 -0.05
N GLU A 18 0.20 13.74 0.71
CA GLU A 18 0.11 13.62 2.17
C GLU A 18 -0.83 12.49 2.58
N LEU A 19 -1.95 12.38 1.86
CA LEU A 19 -2.91 11.28 2.04
C LEU A 19 -2.26 9.92 1.69
N GLY A 20 -1.47 9.86 0.62
CA GLY A 20 -0.68 8.70 0.25
C GLY A 20 0.30 8.26 1.34
N SER A 21 1.15 9.19 1.82
CA SER A 21 2.13 8.90 2.88
C SER A 21 1.47 8.41 4.16
N LYS A 22 0.36 9.05 4.56
CA LYS A 22 -0.38 8.65 5.76
C LYS A 22 -1.02 7.27 5.62
N GLY A 23 -1.49 6.92 4.42
CA GLY A 23 -1.96 5.57 4.13
C GLY A 23 -0.83 4.54 4.28
N GLU A 24 0.35 4.82 3.73
CA GLU A 24 1.50 3.93 3.87
C GLU A 24 1.91 3.71 5.34
N ASP A 25 1.88 4.76 6.18
CA ASP A 25 2.11 4.64 7.62
C ASP A 25 1.09 3.71 8.30
N ILE A 26 -0.20 3.89 7.99
CA ILE A 26 -1.29 3.07 8.52
C ILE A 26 -1.14 1.62 8.07
N ALA A 27 -0.82 1.39 6.80
CA ALA A 27 -0.56 0.06 6.23
C ALA A 27 0.59 -0.64 6.97
N ALA A 28 1.72 0.04 7.18
CA ALA A 28 2.85 -0.53 7.89
C ALA A 28 2.51 -0.91 9.35
N ILE A 29 1.72 -0.07 10.04
CA ILE A 29 1.25 -0.38 11.41
C ILE A 29 0.32 -1.59 11.41
N TYR A 30 -0.62 -1.65 10.46
CA TYR A 30 -1.55 -2.77 10.31
C TYR A 30 -0.82 -4.09 10.06
N LEU A 31 0.12 -4.10 9.10
CA LEU A 31 0.92 -5.27 8.75
C LEU A 31 1.76 -5.76 9.94
N LYS A 32 2.42 -4.86 10.66
CA LYS A 32 3.16 -5.21 11.90
C LYS A 32 2.25 -5.88 12.94
N LYS A 33 1.04 -5.34 13.16
CA LYS A 33 0.05 -5.95 14.07
C LYS A 33 -0.44 -7.32 13.61
N LYS A 34 -0.36 -7.61 12.31
CA LYS A 34 -0.66 -8.92 11.72
C LYS A 34 0.54 -9.89 11.71
N GLY A 35 1.70 -9.48 12.23
CA GLY A 35 2.89 -10.32 12.33
C GLY A 35 3.87 -10.20 11.16
N TYR A 36 3.64 -9.27 10.23
CA TYR A 36 4.55 -9.03 9.11
C TYR A 36 5.78 -8.27 9.61
N GLN A 37 6.96 -8.66 9.13
CA GLN A 37 8.17 -7.87 9.31
C GLN A 37 8.33 -6.92 8.13
N ILE A 38 8.29 -5.61 8.39
CA ILE A 38 8.53 -4.60 7.35
C ILE A 38 10.01 -4.58 7.00
N ILE A 39 10.34 -4.89 5.74
CA ILE A 39 11.72 -4.84 5.22
C ILE A 39 12.03 -3.44 4.68
N ALA A 40 11.11 -2.89 3.88
CA ALA A 40 11.27 -1.58 3.28
C ALA A 40 9.92 -0.88 3.10
N ARG A 41 9.97 0.44 3.07
CA ARG A 41 8.88 1.35 2.79
C ARG A 41 9.33 2.32 1.70
N ASN A 42 8.44 2.67 0.78
CA ASN A 42 8.74 3.48 -0.40
C ASN A 42 10.03 3.01 -1.10
N TYR A 43 10.08 1.71 -1.43
CA TYR A 43 11.26 1.08 -2.00
C TYR A 43 11.42 1.52 -3.46
N LYS A 44 12.46 2.30 -3.73
CA LYS A 44 12.73 2.89 -5.05
C LYS A 44 13.84 2.17 -5.80
N THR A 45 13.66 2.08 -7.10
CA THR A 45 14.63 1.61 -8.08
C THR A 45 14.61 2.54 -9.29
N SER A 46 15.57 2.39 -10.20
CA SER A 46 15.54 3.09 -11.50
C SER A 46 14.32 2.72 -12.35
N SER A 47 13.70 1.56 -12.11
CA SER A 47 12.55 1.06 -12.88
C SER A 47 11.19 1.38 -12.23
N GLY A 48 11.17 1.97 -11.03
CA GLY A 48 9.95 2.32 -10.31
C GLY A 48 10.03 2.10 -8.81
N GLU A 49 8.87 2.09 -8.17
CA GLU A 49 8.71 2.04 -6.72
C GLU A 49 7.72 0.95 -6.30
N ILE A 50 7.92 0.45 -5.08
CA ILE A 50 7.02 -0.45 -4.35
C ILE A 50 6.73 0.21 -3.00
N ASP A 51 5.45 0.33 -2.63
CA ASP A 51 5.06 1.06 -1.42
C ASP A 51 5.60 0.37 -0.17
N ILE A 52 5.40 -0.94 -0.04
CA ILE A 52 5.93 -1.72 1.09
C ILE A 52 6.50 -3.06 0.59
N VAL A 53 7.67 -3.42 1.12
CA VAL A 53 8.22 -4.78 1.05
C VAL A 53 8.24 -5.34 2.46
N ALA A 54 7.63 -6.51 2.66
CA ALA A 54 7.53 -7.16 3.96
C ALA A 54 7.84 -8.64 3.87
N LEU A 55 8.08 -9.26 5.03
CA LEU A 55 8.20 -10.71 5.19
C LEU A 55 6.98 -11.21 5.97
N ASP A 56 6.27 -12.16 5.39
CA ASP A 56 5.21 -12.95 6.02
C ASP A 56 5.71 -14.39 6.15
N ARG A 57 6.25 -14.72 7.34
CA ARG A 57 7.00 -15.96 7.60
C ARG A 57 8.21 -16.11 6.67
N GLU A 58 8.12 -16.93 5.63
CA GLU A 58 9.18 -17.17 4.65
C GLU A 58 8.90 -16.49 3.30
N THR A 59 7.73 -15.86 3.17
CA THR A 59 7.27 -15.24 1.92
C THR A 59 7.62 -13.76 1.90
N VAL A 60 8.34 -13.33 0.86
CA VAL A 60 8.52 -11.90 0.58
C VAL A 60 7.26 -11.37 -0.08
N VAL A 61 6.66 -10.37 0.54
CA VAL A 61 5.40 -9.78 0.12
C VAL A 61 5.67 -8.36 -0.40
N PHE A 62 5.26 -8.11 -1.63
CA PHE A 62 5.26 -6.79 -2.25
C PHE A 62 3.85 -6.22 -2.17
N ILE A 63 3.68 -5.12 -1.42
CA ILE A 63 2.37 -4.55 -1.14
C ILE A 63 2.24 -3.18 -1.80
N GLU A 64 1.17 -3.02 -2.59
CA GLU A 64 0.70 -1.73 -3.07
C GLU A 64 -0.34 -1.18 -2.08
N VAL A 65 -0.18 0.07 -1.67
CA VAL A 65 -1.08 0.77 -0.75
C VAL A 65 -1.91 1.78 -1.53
N LYS A 66 -3.23 1.71 -1.38
CA LYS A 66 -4.17 2.63 -2.01
C LYS A 66 -4.96 3.38 -0.96
N THR A 67 -4.72 4.68 -0.88
CA THR A 67 -5.50 5.56 0.00
C THR A 67 -6.64 6.21 -0.77
N ARG A 68 -7.86 6.19 -0.21
CA ARG A 68 -9.05 6.79 -0.80
C ARG A 68 -9.72 7.76 0.16
N ALA A 69 -10.22 8.88 -0.37
CA ALA A 69 -10.99 9.87 0.36
C ALA A 69 -12.52 9.65 0.23
N ASP A 70 -12.97 8.87 -0.75
CA ASP A 70 -14.37 8.58 -1.00
C ASP A 70 -14.58 7.17 -1.59
N HIS A 71 -15.84 6.74 -1.67
CA HIS A 71 -16.26 5.45 -2.21
C HIS A 71 -16.48 5.46 -3.73
N SER A 72 -16.16 6.56 -4.44
CA SER A 72 -16.61 6.79 -5.82
C SER A 72 -15.87 5.98 -6.89
N PHE A 73 -14.82 5.25 -6.51
CA PHE A 73 -13.97 4.49 -7.42
C PHE A 73 -14.09 3.00 -7.15
N GLY A 74 -14.21 2.20 -8.23
CA GLY A 74 -14.46 0.75 -8.26
C GLY A 74 -13.56 -0.10 -7.35
N TYR A 75 -13.83 -1.40 -7.30
CA TYR A 75 -13.25 -2.29 -6.29
C TYR A 75 -11.70 -2.21 -6.28
N PRO A 76 -11.03 -2.25 -5.12
CA PRO A 76 -9.59 -2.07 -5.03
C PRO A 76 -8.76 -3.02 -5.91
N TYR A 77 -9.27 -4.23 -6.16
CA TYR A 77 -8.65 -5.21 -7.06
C TYR A 77 -8.71 -4.79 -8.54
N GLU A 78 -9.81 -4.18 -8.99
CA GLU A 78 -9.99 -3.71 -10.37
C GLU A 78 -8.96 -2.62 -10.71
N ALA A 79 -8.50 -1.90 -9.69
CA ALA A 79 -7.62 -0.77 -9.86
C ALA A 79 -6.13 -1.15 -10.03
N VAL A 80 -5.70 -2.41 -9.88
CA VAL A 80 -4.33 -2.81 -10.27
C VAL A 80 -4.35 -3.31 -11.71
N HIS A 81 -4.41 -2.36 -12.64
CA HIS A 81 -4.42 -2.67 -14.08
C HIS A 81 -3.21 -3.51 -14.51
N TYR A 82 -3.37 -4.25 -15.61
CA TYR A 82 -2.35 -5.14 -16.20
C TYR A 82 -0.94 -4.53 -16.22
N ARG A 83 -0.80 -3.27 -16.67
CA ARG A 83 0.50 -2.58 -16.72
C ARG A 83 1.17 -2.44 -15.34
N LYS A 84 0.39 -2.16 -14.29
CA LYS A 84 0.89 -2.02 -12.92
C LYS A 84 1.33 -3.39 -12.37
N ARG A 85 0.58 -4.47 -12.67
CA ARG A 85 0.98 -5.84 -12.32
C ARG A 85 2.32 -6.22 -12.96
N GLN A 86 2.49 -5.98 -14.26
CA GLN A 86 3.75 -6.27 -14.96
C GLN A 86 4.92 -5.46 -14.37
N LYS A 87 4.69 -4.19 -14.03
CA LYS A 87 5.70 -3.36 -13.36
C LYS A 87 6.11 -3.94 -12.01
N LEU A 88 5.15 -4.33 -11.17
CA LEU A 88 5.41 -4.91 -9.86
C LEU A 88 6.17 -6.25 -9.96
N LYS A 89 5.81 -7.11 -10.93
CA LYS A 89 6.55 -8.34 -11.23
C LYS A 89 8.01 -8.06 -11.57
N ASN A 90 8.28 -7.11 -12.46
CA ASN A 90 9.65 -6.72 -12.82
C ASN A 90 10.43 -6.18 -11.62
N LEU A 91 9.80 -5.36 -10.77
CA LEU A 91 10.43 -4.84 -9.56
C LEU A 91 10.73 -5.94 -8.54
N ALA A 92 9.83 -6.92 -8.40
CA ALA A 92 10.07 -8.09 -7.58
C ALA A 92 11.25 -8.92 -8.10
N LEU A 93 11.33 -9.19 -9.41
CA LEU A 93 12.47 -9.90 -10.00
C LEU A 93 13.80 -9.19 -9.74
N LEU A 94 13.84 -7.85 -9.86
CA LEU A 94 15.02 -7.06 -9.52
C LEU A 94 15.38 -7.16 -8.04
N TYR A 95 14.38 -7.13 -7.16
CA TYR A 95 14.58 -7.31 -5.73
C TYR A 95 15.15 -8.71 -5.41
N MET A 96 14.57 -9.76 -5.99
CA MET A 96 15.00 -11.15 -5.83
C MET A 96 16.45 -11.35 -6.30
N LYS A 97 16.80 -10.82 -7.48
CA LYS A 97 18.17 -10.83 -7.99
C LYS A 97 19.14 -10.11 -7.05
N LYS A 98 18.72 -9.01 -6.42
CA LYS A 98 19.54 -8.26 -5.46
C LYS A 98 19.80 -9.03 -4.18
N ILE A 99 18.81 -9.75 -3.65
CA ILE A 99 18.99 -10.54 -2.41
C ILE A 99 19.68 -11.89 -2.66
N GLY A 100 19.74 -12.35 -3.92
CA GLY A 100 20.45 -13.57 -4.31
C GLY A 100 19.87 -14.86 -3.72
N ARG A 101 18.56 -14.87 -3.43
CA ARG A 101 17.85 -16.00 -2.83
C ARG A 101 16.56 -16.27 -3.57
N GLU A 102 16.22 -17.55 -3.70
CA GLU A 102 14.90 -17.99 -4.11
C GLU A 102 14.05 -18.18 -2.86
N VAL A 103 12.98 -17.39 -2.75
CA VAL A 103 12.00 -17.46 -1.67
C VAL A 103 10.61 -17.28 -2.27
N PRO A 104 9.55 -17.79 -1.63
CA PRO A 104 8.18 -17.51 -2.06
C PRO A 104 7.92 -16.01 -2.15
N VAL A 105 7.21 -15.60 -3.20
CA VAL A 105 6.85 -14.21 -3.44
C VAL A 105 5.34 -14.09 -3.53
N ARG A 106 4.79 -13.04 -2.89
CA ARG A 106 3.37 -12.70 -2.96
C ARG A 106 3.17 -11.22 -3.26
N PHE A 107 2.08 -10.90 -3.95
CA PHE A 107 1.66 -9.52 -4.21
C PHE A 107 0.35 -9.24 -3.49
N ASP A 108 0.37 -8.29 -2.56
CA ASP A 108 -0.82 -7.90 -1.81
C ASP A 108 -1.26 -6.48 -2.20
N VAL A 109 -2.53 -6.19 -1.97
CA VAL A 109 -3.07 -4.82 -2.01
C VAL A 109 -3.66 -4.48 -0.66
N LEU A 110 -3.31 -3.29 -0.15
CA LEU A 110 -3.95 -2.69 1.02
C LEU A 110 -4.73 -1.47 0.59
N SER A 111 -6.05 -1.52 0.72
CA SER A 111 -6.90 -0.34 0.56
C SER A 111 -7.14 0.30 1.91
N ILE A 112 -6.93 1.62 1.99
CA ILE A 112 -7.14 2.42 3.18
C ILE A 112 -8.11 3.53 2.83
N MET A 113 -9.22 3.58 3.55
CA MET A 113 -10.27 4.53 3.28
C MET A 113 -10.63 5.28 4.56
N GLN A 114 -10.72 6.60 4.48
CA GLN A 114 -11.22 7.40 5.58
C GLN A 114 -12.74 7.51 5.47
N ASN A 115 -13.47 7.03 6.47
CA ASN A 115 -14.92 7.18 6.49
C ASN A 115 -15.34 8.60 6.93
N GLN A 116 -16.62 8.91 6.82
CA GLN A 116 -17.20 10.22 7.14
C GLN A 116 -16.98 10.64 8.61
N LYS A 117 -16.69 9.69 9.51
CA LYS A 117 -16.39 9.94 10.93
C LYS A 117 -14.89 10.15 11.18
N GLY A 118 -14.07 10.20 10.13
CA GLY A 118 -12.63 10.39 10.19
C GLY A 118 -11.84 9.13 10.58
N LYS A 119 -12.49 7.97 10.73
CA LYS A 119 -11.81 6.70 11.02
C LYS A 119 -11.30 6.07 9.74
N PHE A 120 -10.17 5.36 9.83
CA PHE A 120 -9.62 4.59 8.71
C PHE A 120 -10.13 3.16 8.73
N GLU A 121 -10.65 2.71 7.60
CA GLU A 121 -11.01 1.34 7.30
C GLU A 121 -9.93 0.75 6.40
N ILE A 122 -9.51 -0.48 6.72
CA ILE A 122 -8.41 -1.17 6.05
C ILE A 122 -8.95 -2.46 5.47
N GLU A 123 -8.79 -2.63 4.17
CA GLU A 123 -9.04 -3.87 3.45
C GLU A 123 -7.69 -4.42 2.97
N HIS A 124 -7.33 -5.61 3.43
CA HIS A 124 -6.14 -6.32 3.00
C HIS A 124 -6.55 -7.45 2.08
N ILE A 125 -6.02 -7.42 0.86
CA ILE A 125 -6.23 -8.44 -0.16
C ILE A 125 -4.89 -9.15 -0.37
N PRO A 126 -4.64 -10.26 0.34
CA PRO A 126 -3.54 -11.16 0.03
C PRO A 126 -3.70 -11.77 -1.36
N ASP A 127 -2.59 -12.13 -2.00
CA ASP A 127 -2.60 -12.81 -3.31
C ASP A 127 -3.41 -12.06 -4.36
N ALA A 128 -3.32 -10.72 -4.34
CA ALA A 128 -4.13 -9.84 -5.19
C ALA A 128 -3.92 -10.09 -6.68
N PHE A 129 -2.77 -10.66 -7.07
CA PHE A 129 -2.54 -11.22 -8.39
C PHE A 129 -1.34 -12.17 -8.41
N GLU A 130 -1.41 -13.17 -9.29
CA GLU A 130 -0.35 -14.16 -9.50
C GLU A 130 0.80 -13.63 -10.36
N VAL A 131 1.98 -14.26 -10.21
CA VAL A 131 3.24 -14.00 -10.94
C VAL A 131 3.23 -14.66 -12.31
#